data_AF-A0A6L5YPN4-F1
#
_entry.id   AF-A0A6L5YPN4-F1
#
_cell.length_a   1.000
_cell.length_b   1.000
_cell.length_c   1.000
_cell.angle_alpha   90.00
_cell.angle_beta   90.00
_cell.angle_gamma   90.00
#
_symmetry.space_group_name_H-M   'P 1'
#
loop_
_entity.id
_entity.type
_entity.pdbx_description
1 polymer ?
#
loop_
_entity_poly.entity_id
_entity_poly.type
_entity_poly.pdbx_seq_one_letter_code
_entity_poly.pdbx_strand_id
1 'polypeptide(L)'
;MNEKFIKLVKESGKSIYQISKETGIPYTSLSELMNEKIDINKCAAGMVYKLTLYFDCCLEELLNEESLIVNKSGTYRKIKYKWEPTENGIALHIKDGENEKIIDVGKYNQARFYKSFTNMTEMIIDYYIMQKEVDEKL
;
A
#
# COMPACT_ATOMS: atom_id res chain seq x y z
N MET A 1 -4.59 -3.51 5.01
CA MET A 1 -4.97 -3.98 6.36
C MET A 1 -5.12 -2.76 7.24
N ASN A 2 -6.19 -2.67 8.03
CA ASN A 2 -6.54 -1.49 8.84
C ASN A 2 -5.69 -1.35 10.12
N GLU A 3 -4.40 -1.71 10.03
CA GLU A 3 -3.53 -1.92 11.20
C GLU A 3 -3.43 -0.67 12.08
N LYS A 4 -3.27 0.51 11.46
CA LYS A 4 -3.17 1.79 12.16
C LYS A 4 -4.44 2.12 12.93
N PHE A 5 -5.61 1.99 12.30
CA PHE A 5 -6.90 2.16 12.97
C PHE A 5 -7.08 1.17 14.14
N ILE A 6 -6.79 -0.12 13.91
CA ILE A 6 -6.90 -1.16 14.94
C ILE A 6 -5.99 -0.84 16.13
N LYS A 7 -4.78 -0.34 15.88
CA LYS A 7 -3.84 0.10 16.91
C LYS A 7 -4.42 1.25 17.73
N LEU A 8 -4.92 2.31 17.09
CA LEU A 8 -5.54 3.46 17.78
C LEU A 8 -6.74 3.06 18.64
N VAL A 9 -7.60 2.15 18.15
CA VAL A 9 -8.71 1.60 18.95
C VAL A 9 -8.19 0.91 20.21
N LYS A 10 -7.15 0.08 20.10
CA LYS A 10 -6.55 -0.62 21.25
C LYS A 10 -5.92 0.35 22.25
N GLU A 11 -5.19 1.35 21.76
CA GLU A 11 -4.51 2.36 22.59
C GLU A 11 -5.50 3.28 23.32
N SER A 12 -6.68 3.52 22.75
CA SER A 12 -7.73 4.30 23.40
C SER A 12 -8.32 3.62 24.65
N GLY A 13 -8.17 2.29 24.79
CA GLY A 13 -8.81 1.50 25.84
C GLY A 13 -10.33 1.42 25.75
N LYS A 14 -10.93 1.87 24.64
CA LYS A 14 -12.38 1.91 24.42
C LYS A 14 -12.84 0.74 23.55
N SER A 15 -14.01 0.21 23.87
CA SER A 15 -14.71 -0.71 22.98
C SER A 15 -15.25 0.01 21.74
N ILE A 16 -15.37 -0.70 20.62
CA ILE A 16 -16.02 -0.18 19.41
C ILE A 16 -17.45 0.31 19.65
N TYR A 17 -18.16 -0.23 20.64
CA TYR A 17 -19.46 0.27 21.06
C TYR A 17 -19.40 1.66 21.68
N GLN A 18 -18.44 1.90 22.59
CA GLN A 18 -18.22 3.22 23.18
C GLN A 18 -17.82 4.23 22.10
N ILE A 19 -16.88 3.86 21.22
CA ILE A 19 -16.47 4.71 20.10
C ILE A 19 -17.67 5.03 19.19
N SER A 20 -18.51 4.05 18.89
CA SER A 20 -19.74 4.26 18.12
C SER A 20 -20.66 5.30 18.78
N LYS A 21 -20.89 5.20 20.10
CA LYS A 21 -21.70 6.18 20.84
C LYS A 21 -21.09 7.57 20.88
N GLU A 22 -19.80 7.67 21.12
CA GLU A 22 -19.09 8.95 21.30
C GLU A 22 -18.91 9.69 19.97
N THR A 23 -18.73 8.96 18.87
CA THR A 23 -18.56 9.53 17.52
C THR A 23 -19.88 9.64 16.74
N GLY A 24 -20.90 8.87 17.11
CA GLY A 24 -22.10 8.69 16.29
C GLY A 24 -21.85 7.94 14.98
N ILE A 25 -20.68 7.30 14.81
CA ILE A 25 -20.41 6.40 13.68
C ILE A 25 -21.13 5.07 13.94
N PRO A 26 -21.84 4.48 12.96
CA PRO A 26 -22.51 3.20 13.15
C PRO A 26 -21.55 2.11 13.66
N TYR A 27 -21.99 1.37 14.68
CA TYR A 27 -21.23 0.24 15.23
C TYR A 27 -20.83 -0.76 14.15
N THR A 28 -21.73 -1.02 13.20
CA THR A 28 -21.49 -1.93 12.08
C THR A 28 -20.28 -1.50 11.26
N SER A 29 -20.15 -0.22 10.92
CA SER A 29 -19.01 0.32 10.17
C SER A 29 -17.69 0.19 10.93
N LEU A 30 -17.69 0.48 12.24
CA LEU A 30 -16.49 0.31 13.08
C LEU A 30 -16.11 -1.17 13.25
N SER A 31 -17.09 -2.05 13.39
CA SER A 31 -16.89 -3.50 13.46
C SER A 31 -16.34 -4.06 12.15
N GLU A 32 -16.85 -3.60 11.00
CA GLU A 32 -16.33 -3.98 9.68
C GLU A 32 -14.91 -3.48 9.46
N LEU A 33 -14.55 -2.29 9.95
CA LEU A 33 -13.17 -1.80 9.95
C LEU A 33 -12.24 -2.68 10.81
N MET A 34 -12.67 -3.00 12.03
CA MET A 34 -11.90 -3.86 12.96
C MET A 34 -11.67 -5.27 12.43
N ASN A 35 -12.67 -5.82 11.73
CA ASN A 35 -12.59 -7.14 11.11
C ASN A 35 -12.09 -7.09 9.66
N GLU A 36 -11.59 -5.93 9.22
CA GLU A 36 -11.00 -5.69 7.90
C GLU A 36 -11.90 -6.05 6.71
N LYS A 37 -13.23 -6.03 6.93
CA LYS A 37 -14.23 -6.23 5.87
C LYS A 37 -14.35 -5.02 4.95
N ILE A 38 -14.05 -3.83 5.46
CA ILE A 38 -13.96 -2.59 4.69
C ILE A 38 -12.61 -1.93 4.91
N ASP A 39 -12.12 -1.24 3.88
CA ASP A 39 -10.85 -0.52 3.89
C ASP A 39 -11.08 0.93 4.32
N ILE A 40 -10.34 1.41 5.34
CA ILE A 40 -10.46 2.78 5.83
C ILE A 40 -10.17 3.83 4.74
N ASN A 41 -9.31 3.50 3.76
CA ASN A 41 -9.00 4.37 2.61
C ASN A 41 -10.21 4.57 1.69
N LYS A 42 -11.22 3.69 1.79
CA LYS A 42 -12.45 3.72 0.97
C LYS A 42 -13.67 4.21 1.75
N CYS A 43 -13.53 4.50 3.05
CA CYS A 43 -14.60 5.07 3.84
C CYS A 43 -14.90 6.51 3.41
N ALA A 44 -16.12 6.97 3.69
CA ALA A 44 -16.50 8.35 3.44
C ALA A 44 -15.56 9.32 4.18
N ALA A 45 -15.08 10.36 3.49
CA ALA A 45 -14.12 11.30 4.06
C ALA A 45 -14.59 11.91 5.39
N GLY A 46 -15.89 12.17 5.54
CA GLY A 46 -16.46 12.67 6.80
C GLY A 46 -16.37 11.68 7.96
N MET A 47 -16.44 10.37 7.70
CA MET A 47 -16.23 9.33 8.72
C MET A 47 -14.76 9.28 9.13
N VAL A 48 -13.85 9.29 8.17
CA VAL A 48 -12.40 9.30 8.41
C VAL A 48 -12.00 10.54 9.22
N TYR A 49 -12.46 11.72 8.82
CA TYR A 49 -12.18 12.97 9.53
C TYR A 49 -12.72 12.97 10.96
N LYS A 50 -13.89 12.36 11.20
CA LYS A 50 -14.41 12.25 12.56
C LYS A 50 -13.54 11.33 13.43
N LEU A 51 -13.01 10.25 12.86
CA LEU A 51 -12.09 9.36 13.56
C LEU A 51 -10.77 10.07 13.88
N THR A 52 -10.22 10.89 12.98
CA THR A 52 -9.00 11.67 13.28
C THR A 52 -9.24 12.66 14.43
N LEU A 53 -10.40 13.32 14.47
CA LEU A 53 -10.77 14.19 15.59
C LEU A 53 -10.95 13.42 16.91
N TYR A 54 -11.54 12.22 16.85
CA TYR A 54 -11.77 11.40 18.03
C TYR A 54 -10.48 10.86 18.65
N PHE A 55 -9.54 10.42 17.82
CA PHE A 55 -8.25 9.86 18.25
C PHE A 55 -7.16 10.92 18.43
N ASP A 56 -7.45 12.19 18.16
CA ASP A 56 -6.46 13.28 18.19
C ASP A 56 -5.19 12.96 17.37
N CYS A 57 -5.40 12.50 16.13
CA CYS A 57 -4.32 12.10 15.22
C CYS A 57 -4.46 12.75 13.85
N CYS A 58 -3.40 12.73 13.04
CA CYS A 58 -3.48 13.13 11.63
C CYS A 58 -3.99 12.00 10.73
N LEU A 59 -4.34 12.34 9.48
CA LEU A 59 -4.83 11.35 8.51
C LEU A 59 -3.81 10.23 8.25
N GLU A 60 -2.52 10.58 8.20
CA GLU A 60 -1.43 9.65 7.94
C GLU A 60 -1.25 8.61 9.05
N GLU A 61 -1.61 8.96 10.29
CA GLU A 61 -1.61 8.07 11.44
C GLU A 61 -2.81 7.13 11.47
N LEU A 62 -3.86 7.42 10.68
CA LEU A 62 -5.09 6.63 10.63
C LEU A 62 -5.19 5.75 9.36
N LEU A 63 -4.81 6.29 8.21
CA LEU A 63 -5.02 5.67 6.90
C LEU A 63 -3.99 4.59 6.57
N ASN A 64 -4.43 3.61 5.79
CA ASN A 64 -3.57 2.55 5.29
C ASN A 64 -2.58 3.12 4.27
N GLU A 65 -1.36 2.58 4.25
CA GLU A 65 -0.42 2.90 3.19
C GLU A 65 -0.97 2.41 1.84
N GLU A 66 -1.10 3.33 0.88
CA GLU A 66 -1.52 3.00 -0.48
C GLU A 66 -0.29 2.93 -1.39
N SER A 67 -0.10 1.79 -2.05
CA SER A 67 0.96 1.66 -3.05
C SER A 67 0.56 2.37 -4.33
N LEU A 68 1.47 3.17 -4.89
CA LEU A 68 1.27 3.79 -6.21
C LEU A 68 1.39 2.76 -7.35
N ILE A 69 1.85 1.53 -7.07
CA ILE A 69 1.98 0.49 -8.09
C ILE A 69 0.59 -0.07 -8.46
N VAL A 70 0.10 0.31 -9.64
CA VAL A 70 -1.20 -0.11 -10.17
C VAL A 70 -1.16 -1.47 -10.85
N ASN A 71 -0.07 -1.78 -11.57
CA ASN A 71 0.10 -3.05 -12.29
C ASN A 71 0.97 -4.00 -11.46
N LYS A 72 0.34 -4.73 -10.52
CA LYS A 72 1.06 -5.63 -9.59
C LYS A 72 1.68 -6.86 -10.26
N SER A 73 1.27 -7.22 -11.46
CA SER A 73 1.92 -8.29 -12.24
C SER A 73 1.60 -8.15 -13.72
N GLY A 74 2.44 -8.74 -14.56
CA GLY A 74 2.23 -8.68 -16.00
C GLY A 74 3.39 -9.27 -16.78
N THR A 75 3.45 -8.94 -18.07
CA THR A 75 4.57 -9.24 -18.94
C THR A 75 4.92 -7.99 -19.73
N TYR A 76 6.19 -7.60 -19.73
CA TYR A 76 6.71 -6.45 -20.47
C TYR A 76 8.02 -6.85 -21.14
N ARG A 77 8.17 -6.59 -22.44
CA ARG A 77 9.35 -7.00 -23.25
C ARG A 77 9.78 -8.46 -23.03
N LYS A 78 8.80 -9.38 -22.99
CA LYS A 78 8.97 -10.83 -22.72
C LYS A 78 9.43 -11.19 -21.30
N ILE A 79 9.62 -10.23 -20.41
CA ILE A 79 9.90 -10.44 -18.99
C ILE A 79 8.57 -10.50 -18.24
N LYS A 80 8.30 -11.62 -17.57
CA LYS A 80 7.18 -11.69 -16.63
C LYS A 80 7.59 -11.01 -15.33
N TYR A 81 6.69 -10.27 -14.72
CA TYR A 81 6.99 -9.58 -13.48
C TYR A 81 5.84 -9.66 -12.48
N LYS A 82 6.18 -9.53 -11.20
CA LYS A 82 5.23 -9.44 -10.10
C LYS A 82 5.82 -8.59 -8.98
N TRP A 83 5.01 -7.68 -8.48
CA TRP A 83 5.27 -6.91 -7.29
C TRP A 83 4.73 -7.65 -6.06
N GLU A 84 5.59 -7.88 -5.08
CA GLU A 84 5.23 -8.58 -3.84
C GLU A 84 5.54 -7.71 -2.62
N PRO A 85 4.62 -7.58 -1.64
CA PRO A 85 4.88 -6.85 -0.41
C PRO A 85 6.09 -7.42 0.35
N THR A 86 6.88 -6.54 0.97
CA THR A 86 7.96 -6.90 1.89
C THR A 86 7.76 -6.21 3.23
N GLU A 87 8.54 -6.58 4.26
CA GLU A 87 8.46 -5.92 5.57
C GLU A 87 8.64 -4.39 5.50
N ASN A 88 9.39 -3.89 4.51
CA ASN A 88 9.74 -2.48 4.38
C ASN A 88 9.31 -1.83 3.06
N GLY A 89 8.35 -2.42 2.34
CA GLY A 89 7.85 -1.86 1.08
C GLY A 89 7.33 -2.92 0.13
N ILE A 90 7.83 -2.92 -1.09
CA ILE A 90 7.43 -3.85 -2.15
C ILE A 90 8.64 -4.18 -3.03
N ALA A 91 8.74 -5.43 -3.47
CA ALA A 91 9.81 -5.93 -4.31
C ALA A 91 9.30 -6.26 -5.71
N LEU A 92 10.08 -5.92 -6.75
CA LEU A 92 9.82 -6.31 -8.12
C LEU A 92 10.56 -7.61 -8.45
N HIS A 93 9.80 -8.70 -8.50
CA HIS A 93 10.26 -10.00 -8.96
C HIS A 93 10.06 -10.08 -10.47
N ILE A 94 11.06 -10.62 -11.17
CA ILE A 94 10.99 -10.90 -12.60
C ILE A 94 11.34 -12.34 -12.92
N LYS A 95 10.84 -12.80 -14.06
CA LYS A 95 11.25 -14.01 -14.75
C LYS A 95 11.62 -13.68 -16.20
N ASP A 96 12.90 -13.81 -16.51
CA ASP A 96 13.51 -13.59 -17.82
C ASP A 96 14.02 -14.94 -18.35
N GLY A 97 13.17 -15.62 -19.13
CA GLY A 97 13.40 -17.02 -19.52
C GLY A 97 13.38 -17.95 -18.30
N GLU A 98 14.51 -18.60 -18.03
CA GLU A 98 14.72 -19.45 -16.85
C GLU A 98 15.25 -18.67 -15.64
N ASN A 99 15.71 -17.44 -15.82
CA ASN A 99 16.27 -16.63 -14.75
C ASN A 99 15.16 -15.94 -13.94
N GLU A 100 15.11 -16.21 -12.65
CA GLU A 100 14.22 -15.54 -11.70
C GLU A 100 15.04 -14.71 -10.72
N LYS A 101 14.65 -13.44 -10.53
CA LYS A 101 15.35 -12.55 -9.60
C LYS A 101 14.50 -11.37 -9.14
N ILE A 102 14.93 -10.74 -8.06
CA ILE A 102 14.43 -9.44 -7.60
C ILE A 102 15.32 -8.37 -8.23
N ILE A 103 14.72 -7.38 -8.90
CA ILE A 103 15.46 -6.28 -9.53
C ILE A 103 15.29 -4.93 -8.84
N ASP A 104 14.33 -4.82 -7.92
CA ASP A 104 14.09 -3.60 -7.18
C ASP A 104 13.33 -3.87 -5.87
N VAL A 105 13.62 -3.09 -4.83
CA VAL A 105 12.91 -3.10 -3.54
C VAL A 105 12.78 -1.67 -3.04
N GLY A 106 11.56 -1.22 -2.74
CA GLY A 106 11.35 0.18 -2.33
C GLY A 106 10.00 0.50 -1.73
N LYS A 107 9.89 1.73 -1.21
CA LYS A 107 8.64 2.33 -0.69
C LYS A 107 8.00 3.23 -1.75
N TYR A 108 7.07 2.65 -2.51
CA TYR A 108 6.37 3.33 -3.61
C TYR A 108 5.03 3.95 -3.21
N ASN A 109 4.96 4.48 -2.00
CA ASN A 109 3.81 5.20 -1.45
C ASN A 109 4.11 6.72 -1.26
N GLN A 110 5.30 7.17 -1.65
CA GLN A 110 5.74 8.55 -1.44
C GLN A 110 5.24 9.49 -2.55
N ALA A 111 4.79 10.68 -2.17
CA ALA A 111 4.29 11.70 -3.10
C ALA A 111 5.26 12.06 -4.22
N ARG A 112 6.59 11.99 -3.98
CA ARG A 112 7.62 12.25 -5.00
C ARG A 112 7.52 11.33 -6.23
N PHE A 113 6.93 10.15 -6.08
CA PHE A 113 6.76 9.17 -7.14
C PHE A 113 5.42 9.30 -7.88
N TYR A 114 4.51 10.17 -7.41
CA TYR A 114 3.16 10.29 -7.96
C TYR A 114 3.13 10.77 -9.41
N LYS A 115 4.17 11.44 -9.90
CA LYS A 115 4.22 11.87 -11.32
C LYS A 115 4.74 10.78 -12.26
N SER A 116 5.39 9.74 -11.73
CA SER A 116 6.10 8.73 -12.50
C SER A 116 5.64 7.29 -12.24
N PHE A 117 4.69 7.09 -11.32
CA PHE A 117 4.27 5.74 -10.91
C PHE A 117 3.67 4.91 -12.05
N THR A 118 2.99 5.53 -13.01
CA THR A 118 2.27 4.81 -14.08
C THR A 118 3.21 3.96 -14.93
N ASN A 119 4.46 4.40 -15.10
CA ASN A 119 5.44 3.74 -15.96
C ASN A 119 6.64 3.21 -15.15
N MET A 120 6.58 3.27 -13.83
CA MET A 120 7.71 2.94 -12.95
C MET A 120 8.18 1.49 -13.13
N THR A 121 7.25 0.54 -13.24
CA THR A 121 7.59 -0.86 -13.51
C THR A 121 8.35 -1.02 -14.82
N GLU A 122 7.88 -0.37 -15.89
CA GLU A 122 8.51 -0.44 -17.21
C GLU A 122 9.90 0.19 -17.19
N MET A 123 10.06 1.34 -16.53
CA MET A 123 11.36 2.02 -16.38
C MET A 123 12.39 1.15 -15.64
N ILE A 124 11.97 0.47 -14.56
CA ILE A 124 12.86 -0.43 -13.80
C ILE A 124 13.26 -1.63 -14.66
N ILE A 125 12.32 -2.21 -15.42
CA ILE A 125 12.61 -3.33 -16.33
C ILE A 125 13.50 -2.89 -17.50
N ASP A 126 13.24 -1.73 -18.10
CA ASP A 126 14.07 -1.18 -19.18
C ASP A 126 15.51 -0.92 -18.70
N TYR A 127 15.68 -0.41 -17.47
CA TYR A 127 17.00 -0.27 -16.85
C TYR A 127 17.69 -1.64 -16.66
N TYR A 128 16.96 -2.66 -16.19
CA TYR A 128 17.49 -4.02 -16.08
C TYR A 128 17.96 -4.57 -17.43
N ILE A 129 17.16 -4.44 -18.50
CA ILE A 129 17.53 -4.90 -19.85
C ILE A 129 18.78 -4.16 -20.33
N MET A 130 18.82 -2.84 -20.17
CA MET A 130 19.97 -2.03 -20.56
C MET A 130 21.25 -2.48 -19.87
N GLN A 131 21.22 -2.76 -18.56
CA GLN A 131 22.39 -3.25 -17.82
C GLN A 131 22.85 -4.62 -18.34
N LYS A 132 21.92 -5.54 -18.58
CA LYS A 132 22.22 -6.86 -19.16
C LYS A 132 22.91 -6.75 -20.51
N GLU A 133 22.43 -5.87 -21.39
CA GLU A 133 23.04 -5.63 -22.71
C GLU A 133 24.44 -5.02 -22.64
N VAL A 134 24.74 -4.24 -21.60
CA VAL A 134 26.09 -3.70 -21.36
C VAL A 134 27.02 -4.80 -20.86
N ASP A 135 26.57 -5.61 -19.90
CA ASP A 135 27.34 -6.72 -19.34
C ASP A 135 27.67 -7.80 -20.40
N GLU A 136 26.77 -8.06 -21.35
CA GLU A 136 26.99 -9.02 -22.46
C GLU A 136 28.00 -8.51 -23.52
N LYS A 137 28.29 -7.20 -23.54
CA LYS A 137 29.22 -6.57 -24.49
C LYS A 137 30.63 -6.35 -23.91
N LEU A 138 30.83 -6.61 -22.63
CA LEU A 138 32.11 -6.55 -21.92
C LEU A 138 32.78 -7.93 -21.88
#